data_AF-A0AAN4WTS7-F1
#
_entry.id   AF-A0AAN4WTS7-F1
#
_cell.length_a   1.000
_cell.length_b   1.000
_cell.length_c   1.000
_cell.angle_alpha   90.00
_cell.angle_beta   90.00
_cell.angle_gamma   90.00
#
_symmetry.space_group_name_H-M   'P 1'
#
loop_
_entity.id
_entity.type
_entity.pdbx_description
1 polymer ?
#
loop_
_entity_poly.entity_id
_entity_poly.type
_entity_poly.pdbx_seq_one_letter_code
_entity_poly.pdbx_strand_id
1 'polypeptide(L)'
;MERPLLPACPTAVWLPPTVLERWQHQGTEAGVTCVLPDGCRDLIVQIDAHDTVHWMVSHLPQQAYGVPASAGEDWLGFRLHPGVGVDADALLQTVQAIDLASDPSETTARVHAALADFTRCDARVQEALAALGQAPTVGAAARALGVSERTLERLMRTATGEPPRY
;
A
#
# COMPACT_ATOMS: atom_id res chain seq x y z
N MET A 1 30.07 4.67 9.91
CA MET A 1 28.90 4.67 9.01
C MET A 1 27.71 4.42 9.89
N GLU A 2 26.79 5.37 9.96
CA GLU A 2 25.56 5.25 10.73
C GLU A 2 24.57 4.42 9.92
N ARG A 3 23.92 3.45 10.58
CA ARG A 3 22.93 2.57 9.94
C ARG A 3 21.72 3.39 9.50
N PRO A 4 21.17 3.17 8.28
CA PRO A 4 19.96 3.85 7.84
C PRO A 4 18.84 3.64 8.84
N LEU A 5 18.13 4.72 9.17
CA LEU A 5 17.01 4.65 10.08
C LEU A 5 15.73 4.60 9.27
N LEU A 6 14.81 3.72 9.67
CA LEU A 6 13.45 3.81 9.16
C LEU A 6 12.88 5.20 9.49
N PRO A 7 12.14 5.83 8.55
CA PRO A 7 11.45 7.09 8.80
C PRO A 7 10.72 7.01 10.14
N ALA A 8 10.90 7.95 11.07
CA ALA A 8 10.35 7.82 12.42
C ALA A 8 8.81 7.84 12.45
N CYS A 9 8.22 7.39 13.56
CA CYS A 9 6.81 7.67 13.87
C CYS A 9 6.77 8.92 14.78
N PRO A 10 6.62 10.14 14.25
CA PRO A 10 6.45 11.31 15.10
C PRO A 10 5.04 11.31 15.72
N THR A 11 4.94 11.91 16.89
CA THR A 11 3.81 11.86 17.83
C THR A 11 2.49 12.43 17.28
N ALA A 12 2.48 13.01 16.08
CA ALA A 12 1.29 13.37 15.32
C ALA A 12 1.66 13.69 13.86
N VAL A 13 2.01 12.69 13.04
CA VAL A 13 2.08 12.90 11.58
C VAL A 13 0.75 12.56 10.94
N TRP A 14 0.25 13.50 10.15
CA TRP A 14 -0.89 13.29 9.27
C TRP A 14 -0.45 12.36 8.12
N LEU A 15 -1.13 11.22 8.00
CA LEU A 15 -0.97 10.34 6.85
C LEU A 15 -1.64 11.00 5.63
N PRO A 16 -1.06 10.87 4.43
CA PRO A 16 -1.74 11.27 3.20
C PRO A 16 -3.13 10.60 3.12
N PRO A 17 -4.15 11.26 2.54
CA PRO A 17 -5.53 10.72 2.51
C PRO A 17 -5.69 9.35 1.82
N THR A 18 -4.73 8.97 0.99
CA THR A 18 -4.67 7.69 0.29
C THR A 18 -4.07 6.57 1.13
N VAL A 19 -3.44 6.90 2.26
CA VAL A 19 -2.79 5.97 3.18
C VAL A 19 -3.74 5.65 4.33
N LEU A 20 -4.08 4.38 4.46
CA LEU A 20 -4.93 3.83 5.51
C LEU A 20 -4.16 3.69 6.82
N GLU A 21 -2.95 3.13 6.77
CA GLU A 21 -2.14 2.90 7.96
C GLU A 21 -0.65 2.91 7.63
N ARG A 22 0.15 3.11 8.68
CA ARG A 22 1.59 2.89 8.65
C ARG A 22 1.89 1.74 9.61
N TRP A 23 2.63 0.74 9.13
CA TRP A 23 3.03 -0.42 9.92
C TRP A 23 4.54 -0.58 9.90
N GLN A 24 5.09 -1.19 10.96
CA GLN A 24 6.52 -1.48 11.03
C GLN A 24 6.73 -2.87 11.62
N HIS A 25 7.77 -3.55 11.16
CA HIS A 25 8.18 -4.86 11.65
C HIS A 25 9.70 -4.90 11.75
N GLN A 26 10.20 -5.37 12.90
CA GLN A 26 11.63 -5.60 13.10
C GLN A 26 11.83 -7.10 13.24
N GLY A 27 12.55 -7.71 12.30
CA GLY A 27 12.83 -9.13 12.27
C GLY A 27 13.83 -9.49 13.36
N THR A 28 13.36 -9.83 14.56
CA THR A 28 14.25 -10.32 15.64
C THR A 28 14.61 -11.79 15.44
N GLU A 29 13.77 -12.54 14.73
CA GLU A 29 13.94 -13.96 14.42
C GLU A 29 13.50 -14.24 12.98
N ALA A 30 14.02 -15.32 12.38
CA ALA A 30 13.57 -15.75 11.07
C ALA A 30 12.14 -16.29 11.16
N GLY A 31 11.28 -15.87 10.23
CA GLY A 31 9.87 -16.24 10.26
C GLY A 31 9.19 -16.08 8.89
N VAL A 32 7.90 -16.43 8.85
CA VAL A 32 7.06 -16.21 7.68
C VAL A 32 5.85 -15.40 8.11
N THR A 33 5.67 -14.25 7.48
CA THR A 33 4.48 -13.40 7.66
C THR A 33 3.47 -13.73 6.57
N CYS A 34 2.22 -14.01 6.95
CA CYS A 34 1.15 -14.27 6.00
C CYS A 34 0.54 -12.95 5.53
N VAL A 35 0.59 -12.70 4.22
CA VAL A 35 -0.08 -11.57 3.57
C VAL A 35 -1.42 -12.06 3.02
N LEU A 36 -2.50 -11.39 3.39
CA LEU A 36 -3.86 -11.72 2.96
C LEU A 36 -4.25 -10.91 1.70
N PRO A 37 -5.14 -11.44 0.84
CA PRO A 37 -5.68 -10.70 -0.30
C PRO A 37 -6.77 -9.71 0.14
N ASP A 38 -6.41 -8.72 0.95
CA ASP A 38 -7.32 -7.75 1.58
C ASP A 38 -7.72 -6.58 0.66
N GLY A 39 -7.25 -6.58 -0.59
CA GLY A 39 -7.52 -5.52 -1.55
C GLY A 39 -6.64 -4.28 -1.39
N CYS A 40 -5.71 -4.27 -0.44
CA CYS A 40 -4.77 -3.18 -0.21
C CYS A 40 -3.45 -3.39 -0.96
N ARG A 41 -2.72 -2.30 -1.12
CA ARG A 41 -1.32 -2.30 -1.58
C ARG A 41 -0.51 -1.44 -0.63
N ASP A 42 0.77 -1.74 -0.52
CA ASP A 42 1.67 -1.08 0.40
C ASP A 42 2.85 -0.48 -0.38
N LEU A 43 3.26 0.73 -0.02
CA LEU A 43 4.63 1.17 -0.29
C LEU A 43 5.48 0.67 0.88
N ILE A 44 6.52 -0.11 0.59
CA ILE A 44 7.34 -0.78 1.60
C ILE A 44 8.80 -0.37 1.41
N VAL A 45 9.47 -0.12 2.53
CA VAL A 45 10.92 -0.10 2.61
C VAL A 45 11.40 -1.21 3.52
N GLN A 46 12.33 -2.00 3.00
CA GLN A 46 13.08 -3.00 3.74
C GLN A 46 14.53 -2.52 3.87
N ILE A 47 15.07 -2.57 5.07
CA ILE A 47 16.50 -2.46 5.33
C ILE A 47 16.97 -3.86 5.69
N ASP A 48 17.80 -4.45 4.85
CA ASP A 48 18.31 -5.80 5.09
C ASP A 48 19.42 -5.82 6.15
N ALA A 49 19.87 -7.03 6.52
CA ALA A 49 20.92 -7.21 7.53
C ALA A 49 22.29 -6.60 7.15
N HIS A 50 22.47 -6.16 5.90
CA HIS A 50 23.67 -5.47 5.40
C HIS A 50 23.44 -3.97 5.24
N ASP A 51 22.40 -3.42 5.88
CA ASP A 51 22.01 -2.01 5.79
C ASP A 51 21.65 -1.55 4.36
N THR A 52 21.30 -2.48 3.47
CA THR A 52 20.86 -2.14 2.11
C THR A 52 19.37 -1.85 2.09
N VAL A 53 19.01 -0.71 1.49
CA VAL A 53 17.63 -0.21 1.41
C VAL A 53 16.96 -0.70 0.13
N HIS A 54 15.83 -1.38 0.28
CA HIS A 54 15.01 -1.89 -0.81
C HIS A 54 13.60 -1.29 -0.73
N TRP A 55 13.27 -0.44 -1.70
CA TRP A 55 11.92 0.09 -1.85
C TRP A 55 11.11 -0.77 -2.82
N MET A 56 9.86 -1.05 -2.47
CA MET A 56 8.93 -1.77 -3.33
C MET A 56 7.50 -1.29 -3.13
N VAL A 57 6.67 -1.43 -4.16
CA VAL A 57 5.22 -1.33 -4.03
C VAL A 57 4.66 -2.74 -4.14
N SER A 58 3.91 -3.19 -3.14
CA SER A 58 3.32 -4.53 -3.19
C SER A 58 2.34 -4.66 -4.36
N HIS A 59 2.28 -5.87 -4.90
CA HIS A 59 1.25 -6.24 -5.87
C HIS A 59 -0.07 -6.49 -5.14
N LEU A 60 -1.19 -6.42 -5.87
CA LEU A 60 -2.49 -6.81 -5.32
C LEU A 60 -2.56 -8.35 -5.27
N PRO A 61 -2.55 -8.98 -4.08
CA PRO A 61 -2.52 -10.44 -4.02
C PRO A 61 -3.89 -11.03 -4.37
N GLN A 62 -3.90 -12.09 -5.17
CA GLN A 62 -5.12 -12.87 -5.46
C GLN A 62 -5.41 -13.94 -4.42
N GLN A 63 -4.38 -14.34 -3.68
CA GLN A 63 -4.44 -15.37 -2.65
C GLN A 63 -3.45 -15.05 -1.55
N ALA A 64 -3.66 -15.64 -0.37
CA ALA A 64 -2.72 -15.48 0.73
C ALA A 64 -1.36 -16.08 0.36
N TYR A 65 -0.28 -15.40 0.74
CA TYR A 65 1.09 -15.89 0.52
C TYR A 65 1.99 -15.55 1.71
N GLY A 66 3.03 -16.36 1.89
CA GLY A 66 4.04 -16.14 2.91
C GLY A 66 5.17 -15.25 2.40
N VAL A 67 5.53 -14.24 3.17
CA VAL A 67 6.77 -13.46 2.98
C VAL A 67 7.77 -13.95 4.03
N PRO A 68 8.90 -14.56 3.62
CA PRO A 68 9.97 -14.89 4.55
C PRO A 68 10.62 -13.59 5.03
N ALA A 69 10.86 -13.51 6.34
CA ALA A 69 11.64 -12.44 6.95
C ALA A 69 12.86 -13.05 7.62
N SER A 70 14.03 -12.41 7.45
CA SER A 70 15.26 -12.83 8.13
C SER A 70 15.47 -12.03 9.41
N ALA A 71 16.20 -12.63 10.36
CA ALA A 71 16.66 -11.88 11.52
C ALA A 71 17.59 -10.74 11.10
N GLY A 72 17.42 -9.58 11.72
CA GLY A 72 18.19 -8.36 11.44
C GLY A 72 17.62 -7.47 10.33
N GLU A 73 16.48 -7.83 9.73
CA GLU A 73 15.80 -6.98 8.75
C GLU A 73 14.81 -6.03 9.43
N ASP A 74 14.79 -4.77 8.99
CA ASP A 74 13.78 -3.79 9.38
C ASP A 74 12.83 -3.53 8.21
N TRP A 75 11.53 -3.52 8.48
CA TRP A 75 10.49 -3.29 7.49
C TRP A 75 9.58 -2.16 7.95
N LEU A 76 9.24 -1.27 7.03
CA LEU A 76 8.24 -0.22 7.20
C LEU A 76 7.34 -0.21 5.97
N GLY A 77 6.03 -0.14 6.19
CA GLY A 77 5.07 0.02 5.12
C GLY A 77 4.07 1.13 5.36
N PHE A 78 3.62 1.72 4.25
CA PHE A 78 2.48 2.61 4.15
C PHE A 78 1.39 1.90 3.37
N ARG A 79 0.38 1.42 4.09
CA ARG A 79 -0.75 0.74 3.48
C ARG A 79 -1.70 1.73 2.88
N LEU A 80 -2.00 1.53 1.61
CA LEU A 80 -2.94 2.35 0.86
C LEU A 80 -4.36 1.82 1.05
N HIS A 81 -5.33 2.72 0.98
CA HIS A 81 -6.73 2.32 0.89
C HIS A 81 -6.97 1.39 -0.32
N PRO A 82 -7.88 0.41 -0.22
CA PRO A 82 -8.27 -0.42 -1.35
C PRO A 82 -8.66 0.42 -2.56
N GLY A 83 -8.22 0.01 -3.76
CA GLY A 83 -8.55 0.71 -5.01
C GLY A 83 -7.86 2.06 -5.22
N VAL A 84 -6.89 2.43 -4.39
CA VAL A 84 -6.01 3.57 -4.67
C VAL A 84 -5.21 3.29 -5.95
N GLY A 85 -5.29 4.22 -6.90
CA GLY A 85 -4.45 4.21 -8.09
C GLY A 85 -3.04 4.66 -7.73
N VAL A 86 -2.04 3.87 -8.12
CA VAL A 86 -0.62 4.13 -7.80
C VAL A 86 0.17 4.22 -9.10
N ASP A 87 0.89 5.32 -9.32
CA ASP A 87 1.97 5.38 -10.29
C ASP A 87 3.24 4.80 -9.65
N ALA A 88 3.36 3.47 -9.71
CA ALA A 88 4.38 2.74 -8.94
C ALA A 88 5.80 3.09 -9.39
N ASP A 89 6.02 3.28 -10.69
CA ASP A 89 7.35 3.56 -11.23
C ASP A 89 7.83 4.95 -10.80
N ALA A 90 6.98 5.98 -10.94
CA ALA A 90 7.31 7.34 -10.52
C ALA A 90 7.45 7.46 -8.99
N LEU A 91 6.60 6.77 -8.24
CA LEU A 91 6.70 6.69 -6.77
C LEU A 91 8.04 6.07 -6.36
N LEU A 92 8.38 4.90 -6.91
CA LEU A 92 9.62 4.18 -6.58
C LEU A 92 10.85 5.02 -6.94
N GLN A 93 10.89 5.61 -8.13
CA GLN A 93 11.98 6.49 -8.54
C GLN A 93 12.19 7.65 -7.56
N THR A 94 11.09 8.22 -7.04
CA THR A 94 11.14 9.35 -6.12
C THR A 94 11.63 8.93 -4.72
N VAL A 95 11.09 7.84 -4.16
CA VAL A 95 11.47 7.42 -2.79
C VAL A 95 12.86 6.80 -2.72
N GLN A 96 13.34 6.20 -3.81
CA GLN A 96 14.72 5.71 -3.92
C GLN A 96 15.76 6.83 -3.88
N ALA A 97 15.38 8.07 -4.24
CA ALA A 97 16.25 9.25 -4.15
C ALA A 97 16.22 9.93 -2.76
N ILE A 98 15.49 9.37 -1.79
CA ILE A 98 15.44 9.87 -0.42
C ILE A 98 16.58 9.21 0.37
N ASP A 99 17.44 10.05 0.95
CA ASP A 99 18.47 9.59 1.88
C ASP A 99 17.87 9.30 3.26
N LEU A 100 17.82 8.03 3.64
CA LEU A 100 17.29 7.59 4.93
C LEU A 100 18.22 7.88 6.12
N ALA A 101 19.48 8.27 5.88
CA ALA A 101 20.40 8.69 6.94
C ALA A 101 20.20 10.17 7.34
N SER A 102 19.43 10.93 6.56
CA SER A 102 19.04 12.30 6.88
C SER A 102 18.04 12.35 8.04
N ASP A 103 17.65 13.56 8.47
CA ASP A 103 16.71 13.77 9.57
C ASP A 103 15.42 12.92 9.39
N PRO A 104 15.03 12.09 10.39
CA PRO A 104 13.89 11.19 10.24
C PRO A 104 12.55 11.89 9.98
N SER A 105 12.36 13.12 10.46
CA SER A 105 11.15 13.90 10.25
C SER A 105 11.09 14.41 8.81
N GLU A 106 12.20 14.94 8.30
CA GLU A 106 12.33 15.37 6.90
C GLU A 106 12.13 14.19 5.94
N THR A 107 12.78 13.07 6.20
CA THR A 107 12.61 11.83 5.44
C THR A 107 11.15 11.39 5.39
N THR A 108 10.46 11.39 6.54
CA THR A 108 9.03 11.05 6.61
C THR A 108 8.18 12.00 5.78
N ALA A 109 8.43 13.31 5.89
CA ALA A 109 7.70 14.32 5.12
C ALA A 109 7.89 14.14 3.60
N ARG A 110 9.10 13.81 3.15
CA ARG A 110 9.39 13.55 1.73
C ARG A 110 8.69 12.30 1.21
N VAL A 111 8.67 11.22 2.00
CA VAL A 111 7.91 10.00 1.64
C VAL A 111 6.41 10.30 1.55
N HIS A 112 5.88 11.09 2.49
CA HIS A 112 4.46 11.50 2.49
C HIS A 112 4.11 12.36 1.28
N ALA A 113 4.99 13.30 0.91
CA ALA A 113 4.82 14.10 -0.29
C ALA A 113 4.80 13.22 -1.55
N ALA A 114 5.75 12.28 -1.69
CA ALA A 114 5.77 11.34 -2.80
C ALA A 114 4.49 10.49 -2.86
N LEU A 115 4.01 9.98 -1.72
CA LEU A 115 2.73 9.28 -1.64
C LEU A 115 1.57 10.18 -2.10
N ALA A 116 1.49 11.42 -1.64
CA ALA A 116 0.45 12.35 -2.05
C ALA A 116 0.48 12.68 -3.55
N ASP A 117 1.67 12.79 -4.15
CA ASP A 117 1.84 13.15 -5.56
C ASP A 117 1.55 11.98 -6.51
N PHE A 118 1.87 10.75 -6.11
CA PHE A 118 1.83 9.57 -6.99
C PHE A 118 0.72 8.56 -6.65
N THR A 119 -0.16 8.90 -5.73
CA THR A 119 -1.35 8.10 -5.41
C THR A 119 -2.63 8.91 -5.53
N ARG A 120 -3.72 8.25 -5.92
CA ARG A 120 -5.03 8.90 -6.08
C ARG A 120 -6.19 8.00 -5.65
N CYS A 121 -7.13 8.58 -4.92
CA CYS A 121 -8.42 7.97 -4.68
C CYS A 121 -9.41 8.40 -5.78
N ASP A 122 -9.91 7.44 -6.55
CA ASP A 122 -11.06 7.69 -7.44
C ASP A 122 -12.35 7.46 -6.65
N ALA A 123 -13.14 8.52 -6.47
CA ALA A 123 -14.38 8.46 -5.69
C ALA A 123 -15.35 7.37 -6.19
N ARG A 124 -15.43 7.15 -7.51
CA ARG A 124 -16.31 6.12 -8.09
C ARG A 124 -15.82 4.72 -7.76
N VAL A 125 -14.50 4.53 -7.73
CA VAL A 125 -13.89 3.25 -7.33
C VAL A 125 -14.14 3.01 -5.84
N GLN A 126 -13.99 4.02 -5.00
CA GLN A 126 -14.25 3.91 -3.56
C GLN A 126 -15.72 3.59 -3.27
N GLU A 127 -16.66 4.29 -3.91
CA GLU A 127 -18.09 3.98 -3.81
C GLU A 127 -18.41 2.56 -4.29
N ALA A 128 -17.80 2.12 -5.38
CA ALA A 128 -17.98 0.78 -5.90
C ALA A 128 -17.47 -0.30 -4.93
N LEU A 129 -16.28 -0.11 -4.35
CA LEU A 129 -15.71 -1.02 -3.35
C LEU A 129 -16.56 -1.06 -2.08
N ALA A 130 -17.04 0.09 -1.61
CA ALA A 130 -17.94 0.16 -0.46
C ALA A 130 -19.26 -0.59 -0.72
N ALA A 131 -19.85 -0.43 -1.90
CA ALA A 131 -21.06 -1.15 -2.30
C ALA A 131 -20.83 -2.67 -2.40
N LEU A 132 -19.70 -3.09 -2.98
CA LEU A 132 -19.31 -4.50 -3.07
C LEU A 132 -19.10 -5.14 -1.69
N GLY A 133 -18.47 -4.43 -0.75
CA GLY A 133 -18.27 -4.92 0.61
C GLY A 133 -19.56 -5.10 1.43
N GLN A 134 -20.65 -4.44 1.05
CA GLN A 134 -21.95 -4.52 1.74
C GLN A 134 -22.96 -5.41 1.03
N ALA A 135 -22.83 -5.59 -0.28
CA ALA A 135 -23.77 -6.36 -1.08
C ALA A 135 -23.47 -7.86 -1.04
N PRO A 136 -24.50 -8.73 -1.12
CA PRO A 136 -24.29 -10.18 -1.18
C PRO A 136 -23.88 -10.68 -2.57
N THR A 137 -24.03 -9.86 -3.61
CA THR A 137 -23.69 -10.20 -5.01
C THR A 137 -23.28 -8.97 -5.80
N VAL A 138 -22.54 -9.18 -6.91
CA VAL A 138 -22.15 -8.11 -7.84
C VAL A 138 -23.38 -7.39 -8.40
N GLY A 139 -24.45 -8.12 -8.75
CA GLY A 139 -25.70 -7.55 -9.22
C GLY A 139 -26.43 -6.70 -8.18
N ALA A 140 -26.36 -7.06 -6.90
CA ALA A 140 -26.91 -6.25 -5.82
C ALA A 140 -26.12 -4.94 -5.65
N ALA A 141 -24.77 -5.00 -5.69
CA ALA A 141 -23.91 -3.80 -5.66
C ALA A 141 -24.17 -2.89 -6.87
N ALA A 142 -24.23 -3.46 -8.07
CA ALA A 142 -24.48 -2.70 -9.30
C ALA A 142 -25.84 -1.98 -9.26
N ARG A 143 -26.88 -2.65 -8.75
CA ARG A 143 -28.21 -2.04 -8.55
C ARG A 143 -28.17 -0.89 -7.55
N ALA A 144 -27.47 -1.06 -6.43
CA ALA A 144 -27.33 0.00 -5.42
C ALA A 144 -26.63 1.25 -5.97
N LEU A 145 -25.68 1.06 -6.90
CA LEU A 145 -24.96 2.13 -7.59
C LEU A 145 -25.69 2.69 -8.82
N GLY A 146 -26.86 2.13 -9.20
CA GLY A 146 -27.61 2.55 -10.38
C GLY A 146 -26.91 2.24 -11.72
N VAL A 147 -26.03 1.23 -11.76
CA VAL A 147 -25.29 0.81 -12.97
C VAL A 147 -25.56 -0.64 -13.34
N SER A 148 -25.17 -1.05 -14.55
CA SER A 148 -25.18 -2.47 -14.92
C SER A 148 -23.97 -3.22 -14.34
N GLU A 149 -24.10 -4.53 -14.14
CA GLU A 149 -23.00 -5.40 -13.69
C GLU A 149 -21.77 -5.27 -14.59
N ARG A 150 -21.96 -5.31 -15.92
CA ARG A 150 -20.88 -5.09 -16.90
C ARG A 150 -20.16 -3.76 -16.70
N THR A 151 -20.86 -2.70 -16.29
CA THR A 151 -20.25 -1.39 -16.03
C THR A 151 -19.40 -1.43 -14.77
N LEU A 152 -19.91 -2.05 -13.70
CA LEU A 152 -19.19 -2.24 -12.45
C LEU A 152 -17.95 -3.12 -12.63
N GLU A 153 -18.09 -4.25 -13.32
CA GLU A 153 -16.96 -5.15 -13.64
C GLU A 153 -15.87 -4.43 -14.43
N ARG A 154 -16.24 -3.64 -15.43
CA ARG A 154 -15.28 -2.87 -16.22
C ARG A 154 -14.57 -1.81 -15.38
N LEU A 155 -15.30 -1.12 -14.50
CA LEU A 155 -14.71 -0.13 -13.59
C LEU A 155 -13.66 -0.79 -12.68
N MET A 156 -14.01 -1.92 -12.05
CA MET A 156 -13.08 -2.66 -11.19
C MET A 156 -11.88 -3.19 -11.98
N ARG A 157 -12.10 -3.81 -13.14
CA ARG A 157 -10.99 -4.27 -13.99
C ARG A 157 -10.00 -3.16 -14.34
N THR A 158 -10.49 -1.97 -14.66
CA THR A 158 -9.63 -0.82 -14.94
C THR A 158 -8.87 -0.35 -13.71
N ALA A 159 -9.51 -0.35 -12.53
CA ALA A 159 -8.93 0.19 -11.30
C ALA A 159 -7.99 -0.78 -10.58
N THR A 160 -8.33 -2.07 -10.55
CA THR A 160 -7.64 -3.10 -9.77
C THR A 160 -6.98 -4.18 -10.62
N GLY A 161 -7.19 -4.15 -11.94
CA GLY A 161 -6.80 -5.22 -12.86
C GLY A 161 -7.80 -6.37 -12.92
N GLU A 162 -8.78 -6.43 -12.02
CA GLU A 162 -9.66 -7.57 -11.85
C GLU A 162 -11.14 -7.22 -11.68
N PRO A 163 -12.06 -8.10 -12.12
CA PRO A 163 -13.48 -7.95 -11.82
C PRO A 163 -13.74 -8.29 -10.34
N PRO A 164 -14.84 -7.80 -9.75
CA PRO A 164 -15.26 -8.24 -8.43
C PRO A 164 -15.59 -9.73 -8.42
N ARG A 165 -15.24 -10.43 -7.33
CA ARG A 165 -15.54 -11.84 -7.08
C ARG A 165 -16.01 -12.00 -5.63
N TYR A 166 -16.92 -12.95 -5.40
CA TYR A 166 -17.42 -13.35 -4.08
C TYR A 166 -17.03 -14.81 -3.81
#